data_AF-A0A1M7KUV8-F1
#
_entry.id   AF-A0A1M7KUV8-F1
#
_cell.length_a   1.000
_cell.length_b   1.000
_cell.length_c   1.000
_cell.angle_alpha   90.00
_cell.angle_beta   90.00
_cell.angle_gamma   90.00
#
_symmetry.space_group_name_H-M   'P 1'
#
loop_
_entity.id
_entity.type
_entity.pdbx_description
1 polymer ?
#
loop_
_entity_poly.entity_id
_entity_poly.type
_entity_poly.pdbx_seq_one_letter_code
_entity_poly.pdbx_strand_id
1 'polypeptide(L)'
;MNTPFTHQPPRRAPGMAPGAPGYLWGLVGVMAVIEALLGLSDAGYLLPEGLRWSAFALGAFWQPLLSGQVAPIYPGQTVVMFISYAFLHGGLAHLALNSVVLLALGKLATVRIGMKRTLAVLALSAVGGALAFGLLSTGGVPMIGASGAVFGLLGLWQAWDYRMRKRMGQPLKPVLTTILALIVANVVFFVILSGGLAWEAHLGGWLVGWIAGQSFARS
;
A
#
# COMPACT_ATOMS: atom_id res chain seq x y z
N MET A 1 57.34 -20.84 -12.48
CA MET A 1 56.04 -21.55 -12.52
C MET A 1 54.95 -20.49 -12.46
N ASN A 2 54.32 -20.19 -13.60
CA ASN A 2 53.23 -19.21 -13.69
C ASN A 2 51.91 -19.95 -13.54
N THR A 3 51.18 -19.71 -12.45
CA THR A 3 49.79 -20.18 -12.29
C THR A 3 48.87 -19.42 -13.26
N PRO A 4 48.03 -20.10 -14.06
CA PRO A 4 47.11 -19.40 -14.96
C PRO A 4 45.98 -18.77 -14.13
N PHE A 5 45.76 -17.47 -14.31
CA PHE A 5 44.54 -16.81 -13.86
C PHE A 5 43.35 -17.34 -14.67
N THR A 6 42.55 -18.23 -14.06
CA THR A 6 41.26 -18.61 -14.63
C THR A 6 40.32 -17.41 -14.51
N HIS A 7 40.11 -16.69 -15.60
CA HIS A 7 39.03 -15.71 -15.72
C HIS A 7 37.69 -16.44 -15.58
N GLN A 8 37.10 -16.44 -14.37
CA GLN A 8 35.70 -16.79 -14.23
C GLN A 8 34.87 -15.67 -14.85
N PRO A 9 33.95 -15.98 -15.79
CA PRO A 9 33.04 -14.98 -16.31
C PRO A 9 32.18 -14.43 -15.17
N PRO A 10 31.85 -13.12 -15.17
CA PRO A 10 31.02 -12.53 -14.13
C PRO A 10 29.70 -13.29 -14.05
N ARG A 11 29.34 -13.75 -12.83
CA ARG A 11 28.03 -14.36 -12.57
C ARG A 11 26.97 -13.37 -13.05
N ARG A 12 26.16 -13.77 -14.04
CA ARG A 12 24.98 -12.99 -14.46
C ARG A 12 24.17 -12.71 -13.20
N ALA A 13 23.94 -11.43 -12.91
CA ALA A 13 22.92 -11.06 -11.94
C ALA A 13 21.63 -11.81 -12.31
N PRO A 14 20.91 -12.41 -11.35
CA PRO A 14 19.66 -13.11 -11.65
C PRO A 14 18.79 -12.16 -12.47
N GLY A 15 18.56 -12.50 -13.74
CA GLY A 15 17.75 -11.69 -14.62
C GLY A 15 16.40 -11.51 -13.95
N MET A 16 15.96 -10.25 -13.81
CA MET A 16 14.64 -9.97 -13.28
C MET A 16 13.62 -10.69 -14.17
N ALA A 17 12.91 -11.68 -13.62
CA ALA A 17 11.85 -12.33 -14.37
C ALA A 17 10.89 -11.27 -14.95
N PRO A 18 10.43 -11.41 -16.20
CA PRO A 18 9.42 -10.52 -16.77
C PRO A 18 8.18 -10.50 -15.85
N GLY A 19 7.63 -9.30 -15.57
CA GLY A 19 6.41 -9.15 -14.75
C GLY A 19 6.61 -9.19 -13.22
N ALA A 20 5.54 -8.91 -12.48
CA ALA A 20 5.51 -8.94 -11.02
C ALA A 20 5.39 -10.38 -10.48
N PRO A 21 5.95 -10.70 -9.30
CA PRO A 21 5.80 -12.01 -8.65
C PRO A 21 4.33 -12.44 -8.48
N GLY A 22 4.05 -13.74 -8.65
CA GLY A 22 2.69 -14.28 -8.63
C GLY A 22 1.87 -13.96 -7.37
N TYR A 23 2.50 -13.83 -6.21
CA TYR A 23 1.78 -13.49 -4.98
C TYR A 23 1.21 -12.05 -4.98
N LEU A 24 1.86 -11.10 -5.68
CA LEU A 24 1.33 -9.74 -5.84
C LEU A 24 0.13 -9.75 -6.78
N TRP A 25 0.18 -10.55 -7.84
CA TRP A 25 -0.99 -10.82 -8.69
C TRP A 25 -2.10 -11.53 -7.93
N GLY A 26 -1.79 -12.42 -6.99
CA GLY A 26 -2.76 -13.01 -6.08
C GLY A 26 -3.49 -11.95 -5.25
N LEU A 27 -2.76 -11.01 -4.65
CA LEU A 27 -3.36 -9.88 -3.91
C LEU A 27 -4.26 -9.02 -4.81
N VAL A 28 -3.79 -8.64 -6.00
CA VAL A 28 -4.57 -7.87 -6.98
C VAL A 28 -5.81 -8.65 -7.44
N GLY A 29 -5.66 -9.96 -7.68
CA GLY A 29 -6.76 -10.83 -8.08
C GLY A 29 -7.86 -10.90 -7.02
N VAL A 30 -7.51 -11.00 -5.73
CA VAL A 30 -8.50 -10.94 -4.64
C VAL A 30 -9.25 -9.62 -4.65
N MET A 31 -8.56 -8.49 -4.74
CA MET A 31 -9.20 -7.17 -4.78
C MET A 31 -10.07 -6.98 -6.03
N ALA A 32 -9.63 -7.51 -7.18
CA ALA A 32 -10.36 -7.45 -8.44
C ALA A 32 -11.62 -8.31 -8.41
N VAL A 33 -11.57 -9.51 -7.82
CA VAL A 33 -12.76 -10.35 -7.65
C VAL A 33 -13.78 -9.65 -6.74
N ILE A 34 -13.33 -9.07 -5.62
CA ILE A 34 -14.21 -8.30 -4.73
C ILE A 34 -14.87 -7.16 -5.51
N GLU A 35 -14.09 -6.29 -6.15
CA GLU A 35 -14.63 -5.14 -6.88
C GLU A 35 -15.55 -5.55 -8.05
N ALA A 36 -15.23 -6.64 -8.76
CA ALA A 36 -16.08 -7.16 -9.83
C ALA A 36 -17.43 -7.66 -9.31
N LEU A 37 -17.46 -8.38 -8.18
CA LEU A 37 -18.71 -8.84 -7.56
C LEU A 37 -19.54 -7.65 -7.07
N LEU A 38 -18.90 -6.65 -6.46
CA LEU A 38 -19.59 -5.42 -6.04
C LEU A 38 -20.14 -4.65 -7.25
N GLY A 39 -19.37 -4.52 -8.32
CA GLY A 39 -19.81 -3.87 -9.56
C GLY A 39 -20.95 -4.60 -10.27
N LEU A 40 -20.96 -5.94 -10.24
CA LEU A 40 -22.08 -6.74 -10.77
C LEU A 40 -23.36 -6.53 -9.95
N SER A 41 -23.24 -6.47 -8.62
CA SER A 41 -24.34 -6.12 -7.71
C SER A 41 -24.88 -4.71 -7.96
N ASP A 42 -23.99 -3.72 -8.10
CA ASP A 42 -24.38 -2.33 -8.39
C ASP A 42 -25.10 -2.19 -9.74
N ALA A 43 -24.77 -3.05 -10.71
CA ALA A 43 -25.38 -3.09 -12.03
C ALA A 43 -26.67 -3.95 -12.10
N GLY A 44 -27.11 -4.53 -10.97
CA GLY A 44 -28.31 -5.38 -10.90
C GLY A 44 -28.15 -6.76 -11.53
N TYR A 45 -26.92 -7.23 -11.76
CA TYR A 45 -26.64 -8.52 -12.38
C TYR A 45 -26.37 -9.62 -11.35
N LEU A 46 -27.19 -10.68 -11.37
CA LEU A 46 -26.95 -11.99 -10.75
C LEU A 46 -26.68 -12.00 -9.23
N LEU A 47 -26.69 -10.84 -8.57
CA LEU A 47 -26.40 -10.64 -7.15
C LEU A 47 -27.41 -9.66 -6.55
N PRO A 48 -27.72 -9.77 -5.24
CA PRO A 48 -28.57 -8.80 -4.55
C PRO A 48 -28.04 -7.38 -4.70
N GLU A 49 -28.92 -6.40 -4.85
CA GLU A 49 -28.53 -4.98 -4.83
C GLU A 49 -27.99 -4.58 -3.44
N GLY A 50 -27.10 -3.58 -3.40
CA GLY A 50 -26.59 -3.02 -2.15
C GLY A 50 -25.45 -3.80 -1.50
N LEU A 51 -24.90 -4.84 -2.13
CA LEU A 51 -23.76 -5.58 -1.57
C LEU A 51 -22.54 -4.68 -1.31
N ARG A 52 -22.33 -3.63 -2.10
CA ARG A 52 -21.24 -2.67 -1.84
C ARG A 52 -21.38 -2.00 -0.49
N TRP A 53 -22.60 -1.55 -0.16
CA TRP A 53 -22.86 -0.95 1.13
C TRP A 53 -22.64 -1.96 2.26
N SER A 54 -23.11 -3.20 2.11
CA SER A 54 -22.86 -4.26 3.09
C SER A 54 -21.37 -4.55 3.26
N ALA A 55 -20.61 -4.62 2.17
CA ALA A 55 -19.17 -4.83 2.20
C ALA A 55 -18.44 -3.69 2.91
N PHE A 56 -18.83 -2.44 2.66
CA PHE A 56 -18.26 -1.28 3.34
C PHE A 56 -18.63 -1.26 4.82
N ALA A 57 -19.91 -1.48 5.15
CA ALA A 57 -20.39 -1.54 6.52
C ALA A 57 -19.65 -2.60 7.35
N LEU A 58 -19.31 -3.75 6.75
CA LEU A 58 -18.65 -4.85 7.44
C LEU A 58 -17.12 -4.80 7.42
N GLY A 59 -16.52 -4.25 6.35
CA GLY A 59 -15.09 -4.40 6.08
C GLY A 59 -14.29 -3.11 5.90
N ALA A 60 -14.93 -1.95 5.70
CA ALA A 60 -14.21 -0.68 5.63
C ALA A 60 -13.76 -0.22 7.02
N PHE A 61 -12.81 0.70 7.07
CA PHE A 61 -12.37 1.29 8.34
C PHE A 61 -13.29 2.46 8.70
N TRP A 62 -14.04 2.31 9.78
CA TRP A 62 -14.95 3.33 10.29
C TRP A 62 -14.38 3.93 11.58
N GLN A 63 -13.98 5.20 11.52
CA GLN A 63 -13.53 5.92 12.71
C GLN A 63 -14.59 5.90 13.84
N PRO A 64 -15.91 6.07 13.56
CA PRO A 64 -16.94 6.00 14.60
C PRO A 64 -17.02 4.66 15.35
N LEU A 65 -16.63 3.55 14.70
CA LEU A 65 -16.54 2.24 15.37
C LEU A 65 -15.34 2.19 16.33
N LEU A 66 -14.20 2.79 15.93
CA LEU A 66 -13.01 2.84 16.77
C LEU A 66 -13.20 3.75 17.99
N SER A 67 -13.84 4.91 17.79
CA SER A 67 -14.09 5.89 18.86
C SER A 67 -15.23 5.50 19.80
N GLY A 68 -15.95 4.40 19.52
CA GLY A 68 -17.07 3.94 20.32
C GLY A 68 -18.36 4.74 20.14
N GLN A 69 -18.42 5.62 19.12
CA GLN A 69 -19.64 6.36 18.78
C GLN A 69 -20.72 5.47 18.17
N VAL A 70 -20.31 4.40 17.47
CA VAL A 70 -21.19 3.40 16.86
C VAL A 70 -20.76 2.02 17.33
N ALA A 71 -21.73 1.16 17.65
CA ALA A 71 -21.45 -0.22 18.04
C ALA A 71 -21.03 -1.07 16.82
N PRO A 72 -20.09 -2.02 16.97
CA PRO A 72 -19.73 -2.93 15.90
C PRO A 72 -20.90 -3.85 15.54
N ILE A 73 -21.00 -4.20 14.26
CA ILE A 73 -22.02 -5.11 13.69
C ILE A 73 -21.73 -6.56 14.09
N TYR A 74 -20.45 -6.93 14.23
CA TYR A 74 -20.03 -8.27 14.64
C TYR A 74 -18.82 -8.24 15.58
N PRO A 75 -18.63 -9.27 16.43
CA PRO A 75 -17.47 -9.36 17.31
C PRO A 75 -16.15 -9.30 16.54
N GLY A 76 -15.26 -8.40 16.94
CA GLY A 76 -13.94 -8.24 16.33
C GLY A 76 -13.86 -7.31 15.11
N GLN A 77 -14.96 -6.68 14.70
CA GLN A 77 -14.96 -5.73 13.57
C GLN A 77 -13.92 -4.60 13.75
N THR A 78 -13.79 -4.07 14.97
CA THR A 78 -12.82 -3.02 15.30
C THR A 78 -11.36 -3.45 15.12
N VAL A 79 -11.08 -4.75 15.09
CA VAL A 79 -9.76 -5.31 14.82
C VAL A 79 -9.60 -5.65 13.34
N VAL A 80 -10.60 -6.31 12.76
CA VAL A 80 -10.59 -6.74 11.34
C VAL A 80 -10.42 -5.55 10.40
N MET A 81 -11.06 -4.41 10.72
CA MET A 81 -11.03 -3.22 9.89
C MET A 81 -9.63 -2.61 9.70
N PHE A 82 -8.63 -2.95 10.53
CA PHE A 82 -7.24 -2.51 10.35
C PHE A 82 -6.54 -3.13 9.13
N ILE A 83 -7.11 -4.19 8.56
CA ILE A 83 -6.58 -4.86 7.37
C ILE A 83 -7.63 -4.94 6.26
N SER A 84 -8.89 -5.29 6.58
CA SER A 84 -9.91 -5.56 5.57
C SER A 84 -10.18 -4.37 4.65
N TYR A 85 -10.05 -3.15 5.17
CA TYR A 85 -10.28 -1.93 4.39
C TYR A 85 -9.39 -1.84 3.14
N ALA A 86 -8.18 -2.41 3.22
CA ALA A 86 -7.20 -2.36 2.13
C ALA A 86 -7.62 -3.18 0.91
N PHE A 87 -8.60 -4.08 1.06
CA PHE A 87 -9.11 -4.92 -0.03
C PHE A 87 -10.35 -4.34 -0.71
N LEU A 88 -11.03 -3.39 -0.07
CA LEU A 88 -12.23 -2.75 -0.60
C LEU A 88 -11.87 -1.53 -1.45
N HIS A 89 -12.58 -1.33 -2.56
CA HIS A 89 -12.38 -0.19 -3.45
C HIS A 89 -13.73 0.46 -3.79
N GLY A 90 -13.65 1.72 -4.23
CA GLY A 90 -14.83 2.54 -4.56
C GLY A 90 -15.14 2.56 -6.05
N GLY A 91 -14.71 1.53 -6.80
CA GLY A 91 -14.79 1.51 -8.25
C GLY A 91 -13.52 1.01 -8.94
N LEU A 92 -13.68 0.62 -10.21
CA LEU A 92 -12.60 0.08 -11.05
C LEU A 92 -11.39 1.00 -11.20
N ALA A 93 -11.61 2.31 -11.35
CA ALA A 93 -10.52 3.27 -11.47
C ALA A 93 -9.65 3.33 -10.20
N HIS A 94 -10.29 3.31 -9.02
CA HIS A 94 -9.60 3.30 -7.74
C HIS A 94 -8.79 2.00 -7.55
N LEU A 95 -9.38 0.85 -7.89
CA LEU A 95 -8.68 -0.44 -7.89
C LEU A 95 -7.49 -0.46 -8.86
N ALA A 96 -7.69 0.01 -10.09
CA ALA A 96 -6.68 -0.03 -11.14
C ALA A 96 -5.45 0.79 -10.74
N LEU A 97 -5.64 2.00 -10.22
CA LEU A 97 -4.56 2.85 -9.74
C LEU A 97 -3.75 2.16 -8.64
N ASN A 98 -4.42 1.64 -7.61
CA ASN A 98 -3.75 0.92 -6.53
C ASN A 98 -2.99 -0.32 -7.03
N SER A 99 -3.60 -1.09 -7.94
CA SER A 99 -3.03 -2.34 -8.46
C SER A 99 -1.77 -2.08 -9.28
N VAL A 100 -1.78 -1.07 -10.16
CA VAL A 100 -0.62 -0.70 -10.97
C VAL A 100 0.57 -0.32 -10.08
N VAL A 101 0.34 0.54 -9.08
CA VAL A 101 1.42 0.98 -8.19
C VAL A 101 1.89 -0.15 -7.28
N LEU A 102 0.97 -0.96 -6.75
CA LEU A 102 1.29 -2.13 -5.92
C LEU A 102 2.16 -3.14 -6.68
N LEU A 103 1.80 -3.48 -7.92
CA LEU A 103 2.56 -4.42 -8.73
C LEU A 103 3.95 -3.87 -9.07
N ALA A 104 4.04 -2.59 -9.44
CA ALA A 104 5.29 -1.94 -9.80
C ALA A 104 6.25 -1.84 -8.61
N LEU A 105 5.83 -1.21 -7.52
CA LEU A 105 6.68 -1.02 -6.35
C LEU A 105 6.87 -2.31 -5.56
N GLY A 106 5.84 -3.15 -5.50
CA GLY A 106 5.89 -4.44 -4.82
C GLY A 106 6.97 -5.31 -5.44
N LYS A 107 7.02 -5.39 -6.78
CA LYS A 107 8.09 -6.10 -7.50
C LYS A 107 9.48 -5.60 -7.10
N LEU A 108 9.70 -4.28 -7.11
CA LEU A 108 10.98 -3.69 -6.75
C LEU A 108 11.38 -4.01 -5.30
N ALA A 109 10.42 -3.94 -4.37
CA ALA A 109 10.64 -4.35 -3.00
C ALA A 109 10.97 -5.84 -2.90
N THR A 110 10.23 -6.73 -3.59
CA THR A 110 10.49 -8.18 -3.57
C THR A 110 11.91 -8.50 -4.03
N VAL A 111 12.39 -7.85 -5.09
CA VAL A 111 13.76 -8.07 -5.60
C VAL A 111 14.80 -7.72 -4.53
N ARG A 112 14.56 -6.69 -3.72
CA ARG A 112 15.53 -6.18 -2.74
C ARG A 112 15.46 -6.87 -1.37
N ILE A 113 14.26 -7.18 -0.87
CA ILE A 113 14.06 -7.72 0.48
C ILE A 113 13.37 -9.08 0.53
N GLY A 114 12.98 -9.64 -0.61
CA GLY A 114 12.31 -10.92 -0.72
C GLY A 114 10.83 -10.88 -0.35
N MET A 115 10.09 -11.91 -0.79
CA MET A 115 8.63 -12.01 -0.66
C MET A 115 8.13 -11.78 0.77
N LYS A 116 8.68 -12.50 1.77
CA LYS A 116 8.18 -12.46 3.16
C LYS A 116 8.25 -11.03 3.74
N ARG A 117 9.33 -10.31 3.48
CA ARG A 117 9.52 -8.94 4.00
C ARG A 117 8.68 -7.94 3.23
N THR A 118 8.52 -8.09 1.92
CA THR A 118 7.60 -7.26 1.14
C THR A 118 6.15 -7.42 1.62
N LEU A 119 5.70 -8.65 1.88
CA LEU A 119 4.38 -8.91 2.46
C LEU A 119 4.24 -8.30 3.85
N ALA A 120 5.26 -8.42 4.70
CA ALA A 120 5.25 -7.80 6.02
C ALA A 120 5.15 -6.26 5.93
N VAL A 121 5.89 -5.62 5.01
CA VAL A 121 5.80 -4.17 4.79
C VAL A 121 4.39 -3.78 4.32
N LEU A 122 3.83 -4.50 3.34
CA LEU A 122 2.46 -4.23 2.87
C LEU A 122 1.43 -4.33 4.00
N ALA A 123 1.47 -5.41 4.78
CA ALA A 123 0.53 -5.64 5.88
C ALA A 123 0.70 -4.61 7.02
N LEU A 124 1.94 -4.35 7.44
CA LEU A 124 2.21 -3.37 8.49
C LEU A 124 1.87 -1.95 8.03
N SER A 125 2.07 -1.61 6.76
CA SER A 125 1.70 -0.30 6.22
C SER A 125 0.19 -0.13 6.07
N ALA A 126 -0.57 -1.18 5.78
CA ALA A 126 -2.03 -1.15 5.91
C ALA A 126 -2.45 -0.86 7.36
N VAL A 127 -1.88 -1.58 8.33
CA VAL A 127 -2.14 -1.32 9.77
C VAL A 127 -1.73 0.10 10.16
N GLY A 128 -0.56 0.57 9.72
CA GLY A 128 -0.08 1.92 9.98
C GLY A 128 -0.98 3.00 9.38
N GLY A 129 -1.51 2.77 8.18
CA GLY A 129 -2.50 3.63 7.55
C GLY A 129 -3.80 3.68 8.35
N ALA A 130 -4.32 2.53 8.77
CA ALA A 130 -5.48 2.43 9.64
C ALA A 130 -5.28 3.12 11.01
N LEU A 131 -4.11 2.98 11.62
CA LEU A 131 -3.77 3.68 12.87
C LEU A 131 -3.78 5.20 12.68
N ALA A 132 -3.11 5.71 11.65
CA ALA A 132 -3.07 7.14 11.38
C ALA A 132 -4.46 7.70 11.06
N PHE A 133 -5.25 6.99 10.24
CA PHE A 133 -6.63 7.38 9.95
C PHE A 133 -7.51 7.38 11.20
N GLY A 134 -7.43 6.34 12.04
CA GLY A 134 -8.21 6.27 13.29
C GLY A 134 -7.87 7.37 14.29
N LEU A 135 -6.62 7.84 14.32
CA LEU A 135 -6.15 8.89 15.23
C LEU A 135 -6.43 10.31 14.73
N LEU A 136 -6.38 10.53 13.41
CA LEU A 136 -6.39 11.87 12.81
C LEU A 136 -7.70 12.21 12.10
N SER A 137 -8.44 11.22 11.62
CA SER A 137 -9.72 11.48 10.94
C SER A 137 -10.79 11.89 11.94
N THR A 138 -11.55 12.93 11.58
CA THR A 138 -12.69 13.44 12.35
C THR A 138 -14.02 13.23 11.62
N GLY A 139 -13.99 12.66 10.41
CA GLY A 139 -15.15 12.48 9.56
C GLY A 139 -15.86 11.13 9.76
N GLY A 140 -17.12 11.07 9.33
CA GLY A 140 -17.92 9.82 9.30
C GLY A 140 -17.74 8.98 8.03
N VAL A 141 -16.94 9.45 7.07
CA VAL A 141 -16.70 8.73 5.81
C VAL A 141 -15.72 7.59 6.06
N PRO A 142 -16.04 6.34 5.65
CA PRO A 142 -15.15 5.22 5.87
C PRO A 142 -13.94 5.28 4.96
N MET A 143 -12.80 4.79 5.46
CA MET A 143 -11.61 4.57 4.64
C MET A 143 -11.66 3.19 3.98
N ILE A 144 -11.32 3.16 2.69
CA ILE A 144 -11.14 1.96 1.87
C ILE A 144 -9.93 2.13 0.95
N GLY A 145 -9.38 1.03 0.45
CA GLY A 145 -8.37 1.00 -0.60
C GLY A 145 -6.99 0.61 -0.11
N ALA A 146 -6.22 -0.04 -0.99
CA ALA A 146 -4.89 -0.56 -0.69
C ALA A 146 -3.81 0.54 -0.54
N SER A 147 -4.18 1.81 -0.68
CA SER A 147 -3.25 2.91 -0.83
C SER A 147 -2.34 3.11 0.38
N GLY A 148 -2.81 2.84 1.62
CA GLY A 148 -1.94 2.83 2.80
C GLY A 148 -0.77 1.86 2.67
N ALA A 149 -1.02 0.64 2.18
CA ALA A 149 0.03 -0.34 1.91
C ALA A 149 0.97 0.11 0.77
N VAL A 150 0.41 0.72 -0.28
CA VAL A 150 1.17 1.26 -1.42
C VAL A 150 2.09 2.41 -0.99
N PHE A 151 1.60 3.35 -0.17
CA PHE A 151 2.42 4.42 0.40
C PHE A 151 3.52 3.87 1.32
N GLY A 152 3.30 2.72 1.94
CA GLY A 152 4.35 1.93 2.59
C GLY A 152 5.51 1.57 1.68
N LEU A 153 5.23 1.09 0.48
CA LEU A 153 6.29 0.78 -0.50
C LEU A 153 7.01 2.05 -0.98
N LEU A 154 6.29 3.17 -1.12
CA LEU A 154 6.90 4.47 -1.43
C LEU A 154 7.85 4.93 -0.31
N GLY A 155 7.40 4.89 0.95
CA GLY A 155 8.23 5.22 2.10
C GLY A 155 9.46 4.34 2.23
N LEU A 156 9.30 3.04 1.98
CA LEU A 156 10.40 2.06 1.93
C LEU A 156 11.45 2.43 0.88
N TRP A 157 11.01 2.74 -0.34
CA TRP A 157 11.91 3.13 -1.42
C TRP A 157 12.63 4.45 -1.13
N GLN A 158 11.91 5.42 -0.55
CA GLN A 158 12.46 6.72 -0.23
C GLN A 158 13.49 6.66 0.91
N ALA A 159 13.27 5.81 1.91
CA ALA A 159 14.27 5.53 2.94
C ALA A 159 15.55 4.92 2.33
N TRP A 160 15.41 4.03 1.36
CA TRP A 160 16.57 3.48 0.66
C TRP A 160 17.34 4.52 -0.17
N ASP A 161 16.64 5.39 -0.91
CA ASP A 161 17.27 6.46 -1.67
C ASP A 161 17.99 7.45 -0.73
N TYR A 162 17.34 7.84 0.37
CA TYR A 162 17.94 8.66 1.43
C TYR A 162 19.24 8.05 1.95
N ARG A 163 19.23 6.76 2.33
CA ARG A 163 20.42 6.09 2.87
C ARG A 163 21.54 5.99 1.85
N MET A 164 21.21 5.63 0.61
CA MET A 164 22.19 5.54 -0.48
C MET A 164 22.88 6.88 -0.68
N ARG A 165 22.11 7.96 -0.85
CA ARG A 165 22.65 9.31 -1.03
C ARG A 165 23.51 9.75 0.14
N LYS A 166 23.05 9.52 1.37
CA LYS A 166 23.81 9.85 2.58
C LYS A 166 25.14 9.09 2.64
N ARG A 167 25.17 7.80 2.32
CA ARG A 167 26.39 6.98 2.26
C ARG A 167 27.37 7.46 1.18
N MET A 168 26.85 7.95 0.06
CA MET A 168 27.66 8.43 -1.07
C MET A 168 27.98 9.93 -1.00
N GLY A 169 27.61 10.62 0.08
CA GLY A 169 27.79 12.08 0.19
C GLY A 169 27.02 12.90 -0.86
N GLN A 170 25.96 12.33 -1.44
CA GLN A 170 25.18 12.97 -2.50
C GLN A 170 24.10 13.91 -1.93
N PRO A 171 23.68 14.94 -2.69
CA PRO A 171 22.60 15.83 -2.27
C PRO A 171 21.29 15.08 -1.99
N LEU A 172 20.63 15.46 -0.89
CA LEU A 172 19.32 14.93 -0.49
C LEU A 172 18.14 15.63 -1.18
N LYS A 173 18.40 16.67 -1.99
CA LYS A 173 17.36 17.43 -2.71
C LYS A 173 16.37 16.52 -3.44
N PRO A 174 16.77 15.46 -4.18
CA PRO A 174 15.80 14.62 -4.88
C PRO A 174 14.83 13.85 -3.96
N VAL A 175 15.30 13.42 -2.78
CA VAL A 175 14.46 12.77 -1.75
C VAL A 175 13.41 13.76 -1.28
N LEU A 176 13.84 14.97 -0.90
CA LEU A 176 12.95 16.02 -0.40
C LEU A 176 11.96 16.48 -1.47
N THR A 177 12.40 16.62 -2.72
CA THR A 177 11.51 16.97 -3.85
C THR A 177 10.43 15.91 -4.06
N THR A 178 10.78 14.63 -3.93
CA THR A 178 9.79 13.54 -4.07
C THR A 178 8.80 13.53 -2.89
N ILE A 179 9.25 13.79 -1.66
CA ILE A 179 8.35 13.97 -0.50
C ILE A 179 7.39 15.13 -0.74
N LEU A 180 7.92 16.28 -1.17
CA LEU A 180 7.10 17.46 -1.46
C LEU A 180 6.09 17.19 -2.58
N ALA A 181 6.49 16.49 -3.64
CA ALA A 181 5.59 16.10 -4.72
C ALA A 181 4.45 15.18 -4.23
N LEU A 182 4.75 14.23 -3.34
CA LEU A 182 3.72 13.37 -2.73
C LEU A 182 2.75 14.16 -1.85
N ILE A 183 3.25 15.14 -1.08
CA ILE A 183 2.41 16.02 -0.26
C ILE A 183 1.48 16.85 -1.17
N VAL A 184 2.04 17.50 -2.20
CA VAL A 184 1.26 18.29 -3.16
C VAL A 184 0.23 17.42 -3.86
N ALA A 185 0.59 16.21 -4.30
CA ALA A 185 -0.35 15.28 -4.90
C ALA A 185 -1.50 14.92 -3.94
N ASN A 186 -1.21 14.66 -2.66
CA ASN A 186 -2.25 14.40 -1.65
C ASN A 186 -3.20 15.58 -1.50
N VAL A 187 -2.68 16.81 -1.40
CA VAL A 187 -3.51 18.02 -1.30
C VAL A 187 -4.38 18.19 -2.54
N VAL A 188 -3.81 18.04 -3.74
CA VAL A 188 -4.54 18.16 -5.01
C VAL A 188 -5.64 17.12 -5.11
N PHE A 189 -5.35 15.85 -4.85
CA PHE A 189 -6.35 14.79 -4.87
C PHE A 189 -7.42 14.96 -3.79
N PHE A 190 -7.05 15.44 -2.59
CA PHE A 190 -8.02 15.74 -1.54
C PHE A 190 -9.02 16.79 -1.98
N VAL A 191 -8.56 17.88 -2.63
CA VAL A 191 -9.43 18.93 -3.16
C VAL A 191 -10.31 18.41 -4.31
N ILE A 192 -9.73 17.71 -5.29
CA ILE A 192 -10.47 17.15 -6.45
C ILE A 192 -11.56 16.18 -6.01
N LEU A 193 -11.27 15.37 -4.98
CA LEU A 193 -12.21 14.38 -4.44
C LEU A 193 -13.11 14.96 -3.34
N SER A 194 -13.17 16.29 -3.19
CA SER A 194 -14.04 16.97 -2.21
C SER A 194 -13.88 16.44 -0.77
N GLY A 195 -12.64 16.13 -0.38
CA GLY A 195 -12.31 15.58 0.93
C GLY A 195 -12.40 14.06 1.05
N GLY A 196 -12.74 13.34 -0.03
CA GLY A 196 -12.84 11.88 -0.05
C GLY A 196 -11.50 11.12 -0.05
N LEU A 197 -10.36 11.80 0.06
CA LEU A 197 -9.03 11.19 0.11
C LEU A 197 -8.60 10.95 1.56
N ALA A 198 -8.39 9.69 1.93
CA ALA A 198 -7.82 9.29 3.22
C ALA A 198 -6.30 9.53 3.28
N TRP A 199 -5.88 10.80 3.26
CA TRP A 199 -4.46 11.18 3.28
C TRP A 199 -3.74 10.72 4.56
N GLU A 200 -4.48 10.57 5.66
CA GLU A 200 -3.98 10.04 6.93
C GLU A 200 -3.42 8.63 6.73
N ALA A 201 -4.12 7.81 5.94
CA ALA A 201 -3.71 6.46 5.61
C ALA A 201 -2.40 6.44 4.80
N HIS A 202 -2.25 7.39 3.89
CA HIS A 202 -1.03 7.57 3.10
C HIS A 202 0.16 7.95 3.98
N LEU A 203 -0.04 8.86 4.93
CA LEU A 203 0.98 9.25 5.90
C LEU A 203 1.39 8.07 6.78
N GLY A 204 0.43 7.39 7.40
CA GLY A 204 0.68 6.25 8.28
C GLY A 204 1.38 5.10 7.56
N GLY A 205 0.92 4.78 6.34
CA GLY A 205 1.56 3.80 5.48
C GLY A 205 3.01 4.15 5.16
N TRP A 206 3.25 5.38 4.69
CA TRP A 206 4.57 5.90 4.35
C TRP A 206 5.54 5.85 5.54
N LEU A 207 5.09 6.23 6.74
CA LEU A 207 5.92 6.19 7.94
C LEU A 207 6.38 4.77 8.28
N VAL A 208 5.48 3.78 8.22
CA VAL A 208 5.85 2.37 8.44
C VAL A 208 6.88 1.91 7.40
N GLY A 209 6.64 2.25 6.13
CA GLY A 209 7.57 1.95 5.04
C GLY A 209 8.94 2.54 5.26
N TRP A 210 8.99 3.82 5.61
CA TRP A 210 10.22 4.55 5.89
C TRP A 210 11.01 3.87 7.02
N ILE A 211 10.36 3.58 8.14
CA ILE A 211 10.98 2.89 9.29
C ILE A 211 11.53 1.52 8.87
N ALA A 212 10.74 0.72 8.14
CA ALA A 212 11.18 -0.59 7.64
C ALA A 212 12.41 -0.48 6.72
N GLY A 213 12.47 0.57 5.89
CA GLY A 213 13.61 0.86 5.02
C GLY A 213 14.90 1.19 5.76
N GLN A 214 14.79 1.71 6.98
CA GLN A 214 15.96 1.91 7.85
C GLN A 214 16.50 0.59 8.41
N SER A 215 15.63 -0.38 8.69
CA SER A 215 15.97 -1.66 9.32
C SER A 215 16.46 -2.72 8.34
N PHE A 216 15.93 -2.77 7.11
CA PHE A 216 16.31 -3.79 6.11
C PHE A 216 17.59 -3.50 5.33
N ALA A 217 18.29 -2.43 5.68
CA ALA A 217 19.59 -2.15 5.11
C ALA A 217 20.62 -3.14 5.66
N ARG A 218 20.90 -4.20 4.89
CA ARG A 218 22.17 -4.93 5.06
C ARG A 218 23.31 -3.91 4.90
N SER A 219 24.20 -3.92 5.89
CA SER A 219 25.54 -3.31 5.84
C SER A 219 26.29 -3.82 4.62
#